data_AF-A0A1I2MZ28-F1
#
_entry.id   AF-A0A1I2MZ28-F1
#
_cell.length_a   1.000
_cell.length_b   1.000
_cell.length_c   1.000
_cell.angle_alpha   90.00
_cell.angle_beta   90.00
_cell.angle_gamma   90.00
#
_symmetry.space_group_name_H-M   'P 1'
#
loop_
_entity.id
_entity.type
_entity.pdbx_description
1 polymer ?
#
loop_
_entity_poly.entity_id
_entity_poly.type
_entity_poly.pdbx_seq_one_letter_code
_entity_poly.pdbx_strand_id
1 'polypeptide(L)'
;MPGTLAVLIVVAALAEGLVAGLGAMAWSDHRAGGFTTEEALPFVVAGVSAAAGVVFAVLAMIALLRGRSGRGLARAAVNLSWLRLGAVIIALATVALNASVTSAFPLVGMVLAVGDGIGGLVVTGAAARRTSDG
;
A
#
# COMPACT_ATOMS: atom_id res chain seq x y z
N MET A 1 -16.25 -17.31 -9.03
CA MET A 1 -15.45 -16.78 -10.17
C MET A 1 -14.06 -16.34 -9.70
N PRO A 2 -13.02 -17.20 -9.80
CA PRO A 2 -11.64 -16.85 -9.43
C PRO A 2 -11.04 -15.74 -10.31
N GLY A 3 -11.47 -15.63 -11.58
CA GLY A 3 -11.01 -14.59 -12.51
C GLY A 3 -11.27 -13.16 -12.02
N THR A 4 -12.42 -12.89 -11.39
CA THR A 4 -12.75 -11.55 -10.89
C THR A 4 -11.83 -11.09 -9.76
N LEU A 5 -11.41 -11.99 -8.86
CA LEU A 5 -10.47 -11.65 -7.79
C LEU A 5 -9.05 -11.42 -8.33
N ALA A 6 -8.63 -12.23 -9.30
CA ALA A 6 -7.34 -12.02 -9.95
C ALA A 6 -7.29 -10.65 -10.64
N VAL A 7 -8.34 -10.25 -11.36
CA VAL A 7 -8.44 -8.92 -11.96
C VAL A 7 -8.37 -7.82 -10.91
N LEU A 8 -9.10 -7.94 -9.80
CA LEU A 8 -9.04 -6.96 -8.72
C LEU A 8 -7.66 -6.83 -8.08
N ILE A 9 -6.93 -7.95 -7.92
CA ILE A 9 -5.55 -7.93 -7.41
C ILE A 9 -4.61 -7.23 -8.40
N VAL A 10 -4.76 -7.49 -9.70
CA VAL A 10 -3.96 -6.80 -10.72
C VAL A 10 -4.25 -5.30 -10.72
N VAL A 11 -5.52 -4.91 -10.71
CA VAL A 11 -5.92 -3.49 -10.68
C VAL A 11 -5.39 -2.81 -9.42
N ALA A 12 -5.50 -3.45 -8.26
CA ALA A 12 -4.94 -2.93 -7.02
C ALA A 12 -3.42 -2.79 -7.12
N ALA A 13 -2.69 -3.81 -7.60
CA ALA A 13 -1.24 -3.75 -7.77
C ALA A 13 -0.80 -2.64 -8.75
N LEU A 14 -1.59 -2.37 -9.79
CA LEU A 14 -1.30 -1.27 -10.72
C LEU A 14 -1.53 0.10 -10.06
N ALA A 15 -2.61 0.27 -9.30
CA ALA A 15 -2.87 1.49 -8.55
C ALA A 15 -1.75 1.77 -7.52
N GLU A 16 -1.37 0.74 -6.77
CA GLU A 16 -0.25 0.76 -5.82
C GLU A 16 1.07 1.11 -6.53
N GLY A 17 1.32 0.53 -7.71
CA GLY A 17 2.48 0.86 -8.54
C GLY A 17 2.52 2.33 -9.00
N LEU A 18 1.38 2.92 -9.33
CA LEU A 18 1.28 4.35 -9.67
C LEU A 18 1.61 5.24 -8.46
N VAL A 19 1.08 4.92 -7.28
CA VAL A 19 1.39 5.65 -6.04
C VAL A 19 2.87 5.53 -5.66
N ALA A 20 3.46 4.35 -5.83
CA ALA A 20 4.90 4.13 -5.67
C ALA A 20 5.72 5.00 -6.63
N GLY A 21 5.29 5.09 -7.89
CA GLY A 21 5.89 5.96 -8.90
C GLY A 21 5.84 7.44 -8.50
N LEU A 22 4.71 7.92 -7.99
CA LEU A 22 4.57 9.29 -7.50
C LEU A 22 5.53 9.59 -6.33
N GLY A 23 5.67 8.66 -5.38
CA GLY A 23 6.62 8.81 -4.28
C GLY A 23 8.08 8.84 -4.74
N ALA A 24 8.43 8.04 -5.75
CA ALA A 24 9.76 8.06 -6.36
C ALA A 24 10.03 9.39 -7.10
N MET A 25 9.04 9.93 -7.80
CA MET A 25 9.13 11.25 -8.44
C MET A 25 9.32 12.36 -7.40
N ALA A 26 8.53 12.36 -6.32
CA ALA A 26 8.67 13.33 -5.22
C ALA A 26 10.06 13.25 -4.57
N TRP A 27 10.61 12.05 -4.38
CA TRP A 27 11.98 11.87 -3.89
C TRP A 27 13.04 12.43 -4.86
N SER A 28 12.85 12.18 -6.17
CA SER A 28 13.75 12.70 -7.19
C SER A 28 13.75 14.22 -7.21
N ASP A 29 12.57 14.84 -7.13
CA ASP A 29 12.42 16.29 -7.17
C ASP A 29 12.96 16.95 -5.91
N HIS A 30 12.76 16.34 -4.74
CA HIS A 30 13.41 16.76 -3.49
C HIS A 30 14.94 16.77 -3.62
N ARG A 31 15.55 15.71 -4.18
CA ARG A 31 17.00 15.66 -4.39
C ARG A 31 17.50 16.70 -5.41
N ALA A 32 16.63 17.14 -6.32
CA ALA A 32 16.90 18.21 -7.26
C ALA A 32 16.69 19.62 -6.65
N GLY A 33 16.20 19.71 -5.40
CA GLY A 33 15.89 20.96 -4.72
C GLY A 33 14.52 21.56 -5.07
N GLY A 34 13.65 20.82 -5.78
CA GLY A 34 12.31 21.25 -6.15
C GLY A 34 11.30 21.23 -5.00
N PHE A 35 11.51 20.34 -4.02
CA PHE A 35 10.71 20.25 -2.80
C PHE A 35 11.55 20.31 -1.53
N THR A 36 10.99 20.92 -0.50
CA THR A 36 11.50 20.77 0.87
C THR A 36 11.24 19.35 1.38
N THR A 37 11.97 18.95 2.43
CA THR A 37 11.77 17.64 3.07
C THR A 37 10.33 17.47 3.55
N GLU A 38 9.72 18.51 4.12
CA GLU A 38 8.36 18.47 4.65
C GLU A 38 7.30 18.26 3.56
N GLU A 39 7.53 18.81 2.36
CA GLU A 39 6.63 18.64 1.22
C GLU A 39 6.77 17.26 0.57
N ALA A 40 7.99 16.72 0.50
CA ALA A 40 8.26 15.43 -0.14
C ALA A 40 7.92 14.24 0.75
N LEU A 41 8.11 14.36 2.08
CA LEU A 41 7.97 13.24 3.03
C LEU A 41 6.63 12.50 2.94
N PRO A 42 5.45 13.15 2.84
CA PRO A 42 4.17 12.46 2.75
C PRO A 42 4.06 11.59 1.49
N PHE A 43 4.55 12.08 0.35
CA PHE A 43 4.54 11.34 -0.91
C PHE A 43 5.52 10.18 -0.91
N VAL A 44 6.70 10.36 -0.30
CA VAL A 44 7.70 9.30 -0.17
C VAL A 44 7.18 8.18 0.73
N VAL A 45 6.58 8.52 1.88
CA VAL A 45 5.97 7.55 2.79
C VAL A 45 4.83 6.79 2.09
N ALA A 46 3.95 7.50 1.38
CA ALA A 46 2.89 6.87 0.59
C ALA A 46 3.46 5.95 -0.49
N GLY A 47 4.48 6.38 -1.23
CA GLY A 47 5.08 5.57 -2.29
C GLY A 47 5.81 4.32 -1.79
N VAL A 48 6.52 4.42 -0.66
CA VAL A 48 7.17 3.25 -0.02
C VAL A 48 6.13 2.26 0.49
N SER A 49 5.06 2.75 1.12
CA SER A 49 3.92 1.92 1.51
C SER A 49 3.35 1.21 0.30
N ALA A 50 3.11 1.95 -0.79
CA ALA A 50 2.50 1.43 -1.99
C ALA A 50 3.36 0.35 -2.68
N ALA A 51 4.68 0.56 -2.71
CA ALA A 51 5.62 -0.44 -3.20
C ALA A 51 5.53 -1.76 -2.41
N ALA A 52 5.38 -1.69 -1.07
CA ALA A 52 5.15 -2.88 -0.25
C ALA A 52 3.79 -3.53 -0.57
N GLY A 53 2.75 -2.73 -0.86
CA GLY A 53 1.44 -3.19 -1.30
C GLY A 53 1.47 -4.01 -2.58
N VAL A 54 2.23 -3.56 -3.59
CA VAL A 54 2.46 -4.33 -4.83
C VAL A 54 3.01 -5.72 -4.51
N VAL A 55 4.01 -5.80 -3.62
CA VAL A 55 4.60 -7.09 -3.22
C VAL A 55 3.56 -8.00 -2.57
N PHE A 56 2.70 -7.46 -1.71
CA PHE A 56 1.65 -8.26 -1.05
C PHE A 56 0.57 -8.72 -2.02
N ALA A 57 0.20 -7.88 -2.99
CA ALA A 57 -0.71 -8.23 -4.07
C ALA A 57 -0.15 -9.38 -4.91
N VAL A 58 1.14 -9.35 -5.25
CA VAL A 58 1.83 -10.46 -5.93
C VAL A 58 1.82 -11.73 -5.09
N LEU A 59 2.11 -11.66 -3.79
CA LEU A 59 2.05 -12.82 -2.90
C LEU A 59 0.63 -13.41 -2.81
N ALA A 60 -0.40 -12.55 -2.74
CA ALA A 60 -1.80 -12.97 -2.75
C ALA A 60 -2.20 -13.63 -4.09
N MET A 61 -1.70 -13.12 -5.21
CA MET A 61 -1.91 -13.73 -6.52
C MET A 61 -1.24 -15.10 -6.63
N ILE A 62 0.00 -15.23 -6.17
CA ILE A 62 0.70 -16.53 -6.11
C ILE A 62 -0.06 -17.51 -5.22
N ALA A 63 -0.57 -17.06 -4.06
CA ALA A 63 -1.37 -17.88 -3.17
C ALA A 63 -2.66 -18.38 -3.83
N LEU A 64 -3.36 -17.52 -4.58
CA LEU A 64 -4.56 -17.89 -5.33
C LEU A 64 -4.26 -18.90 -6.45
N LEU A 65 -3.18 -18.70 -7.20
CA LEU A 65 -2.75 -19.63 -8.26
C LEU A 65 -2.39 -21.01 -7.71
N ARG A 66 -1.87 -21.07 -6.48
CA ARG A 66 -1.52 -22.31 -5.77
C ARG A 66 -2.71 -23.01 -5.08
N GLY A 67 -3.90 -22.40 -5.04
CA GLY A 67 -5.09 -22.97 -4.42
C GLY A 67 -4.88 -23.39 -2.95
N ARG A 68 -5.21 -24.64 -2.61
CA ARG A 68 -5.10 -25.17 -1.23
C ARG A 68 -3.68 -25.14 -0.66
N SER A 69 -2.66 -25.30 -1.51
CA SER A 69 -1.25 -25.25 -1.11
C SER A 69 -0.78 -23.81 -0.80
N GLY A 70 -1.54 -22.79 -1.23
CA GLY A 70 -1.23 -21.37 -1.04
C GLY A 70 -1.69 -20.76 0.28
N ARG A 71 -2.38 -21.51 1.16
CA ARG A 71 -3.00 -20.98 2.39
C ARG A 71 -2.01 -20.28 3.33
N GLY A 72 -0.78 -20.80 3.46
CA GLY A 72 0.27 -20.16 4.27
C GLY A 72 0.69 -18.80 3.72
N LEU A 73 0.85 -18.70 2.40
CA LEU A 73 1.18 -17.46 1.71
C LEU A 73 0.04 -16.44 1.80
N ALA A 74 -1.21 -16.88 1.68
CA ALA A 74 -2.37 -16.01 1.85
C ALA A 74 -2.45 -15.40 3.26
N ARG A 75 -2.20 -16.20 4.31
CA ARG A 75 -2.14 -15.70 5.69
C ARG A 75 -0.97 -14.74 5.91
N ALA A 76 0.20 -15.06 5.36
CA ALA A 76 1.36 -14.17 5.43
C ALA A 76 1.08 -12.82 4.75
N ALA A 77 0.46 -12.82 3.57
CA ALA A 77 0.08 -11.59 2.86
C ALA A 77 -0.93 -10.74 3.64
N VAL A 78 -1.90 -11.36 4.31
CA VAL A 78 -2.85 -10.65 5.19
C VAL A 78 -2.14 -10.06 6.41
N ASN A 79 -1.30 -10.83 7.09
CA ASN A 79 -0.55 -10.35 8.26
C ASN A 79 0.39 -9.19 7.89
N LEU A 80 1.07 -9.28 6.74
CA LEU A 80 1.91 -8.21 6.21
C LEU A 80 1.09 -6.96 5.85
N SER A 81 -0.10 -7.13 5.29
CA SER A 81 -1.01 -6.01 5.00
C SER A 81 -1.48 -5.29 6.28
N TRP A 82 -1.76 -6.05 7.34
CA TRP A 82 -2.05 -5.49 8.67
C TRP A 82 -0.86 -4.74 9.27
N LEU A 83 0.34 -5.33 9.20
CA LEU A 83 1.56 -4.69 9.66
C LEU A 83 1.83 -3.39 8.90
N ARG A 84 1.63 -3.39 7.59
CA ARG A 84 1.75 -2.19 6.75
C ARG A 84 0.74 -1.13 7.16
N LEU A 85 -0.53 -1.48 7.36
CA LEU A 85 -1.54 -0.53 7.81
C LEU A 85 -1.18 0.08 9.17
N GLY A 86 -0.69 -0.74 10.12
CA GLY A 86 -0.17 -0.25 11.39
C GLY A 86 1.02 0.69 11.25
N ALA A 87 1.99 0.34 10.38
CA ALA A 87 3.15 1.18 10.10
C ALA A 87 2.77 2.52 9.45
N VAL A 88 1.80 2.51 8.52
CA VAL A 88 1.25 3.73 7.92
C VAL A 88 0.61 4.61 8.98
N ILE A 89 -0.21 4.06 9.88
CA ILE A 89 -0.82 4.83 10.97
C ILE A 89 0.24 5.49 11.87
N ILE A 90 1.29 4.74 12.26
CA ILE A 90 2.39 5.27 13.08
C ILE A 90 3.15 6.39 12.34
N ALA A 91 3.42 6.19 11.05
CA ALA A 91 4.10 7.19 10.23
C ALA A 91 3.25 8.47 10.11
N LEU A 92 1.94 8.35 9.88
CA LEU A 92 1.01 9.48 9.81
C LEU A 92 0.92 10.22 11.15
N ALA A 93 0.86 9.50 12.27
CA ALA A 93 0.87 10.12 13.59
C ALA A 93 2.17 10.89 13.84
N THR A 94 3.31 10.33 13.42
CA THR A 94 4.62 10.99 13.55
C THR A 94 4.69 12.26 12.70
N VAL A 95 4.15 12.24 11.48
CA VAL A 95 4.03 13.43 10.63
C VAL A 95 3.11 14.47 11.27
N ALA A 96 1.95 14.06 11.77
CA ALA A 96 1.00 14.97 12.43
C ALA A 96 1.57 15.63 13.69
N LEU A 97 2.41 14.92 14.45
CA LEU A 97 3.03 15.42 15.67
C LEU A 97 4.23 16.35 15.41
N ASN A 98 4.93 16.19 14.28
CA ASN A 98 6.08 17.02 13.92
C ASN A 98 5.73 18.20 13.00
N ALA A 99 4.61 18.13 12.29
CA ALA A 99 4.21 19.19 11.38
C ALA A 99 3.50 20.32 12.13
N SER A 100 4.02 21.53 12.00
CA SER A 100 3.32 22.79 12.27
C SER A 100 2.24 22.98 11.19
N VAL A 101 1.20 22.13 11.15
CA VAL A 101 0.30 21.99 9.99
C VAL A 101 -0.45 23.29 9.71
N THR A 102 0.06 24.07 8.77
CA THR A 102 -0.60 25.25 8.18
C THR A 102 -0.79 25.13 6.67
N SER A 103 -0.33 24.05 6.04
CA SER A 103 -0.50 23.80 4.60
C SER A 103 -1.43 22.61 4.32
N ALA A 104 -2.17 22.66 3.21
CA ALA A 104 -3.14 21.63 2.80
C ALA A 104 -2.48 20.39 2.15
N PHE A 105 -1.21 20.48 1.78
CA PHE A 105 -0.45 19.43 1.10
C PHE A 105 -0.26 18.11 1.86
N PRO A 106 -0.05 18.09 3.20
CA PRO A 106 0.09 16.85 3.96
C PRO A 106 -1.17 15.97 3.90
N LEU A 107 -2.36 16.58 3.86
CA LEU A 107 -3.64 15.88 3.86
C LEU A 107 -3.81 14.97 2.64
N VAL A 108 -3.31 15.38 1.46
CA VAL A 108 -3.42 14.58 0.23
C VAL A 108 -2.59 13.30 0.34
N GLY A 109 -1.34 13.41 0.82
CA GLY A 109 -0.48 12.25 1.06
C GLY A 109 -1.05 11.30 2.12
N MET A 110 -1.66 11.86 3.19
CA MET A 110 -2.33 11.06 4.21
C MET A 110 -3.53 10.28 3.67
N VAL A 111 -4.42 10.94 2.92
CA VAL A 111 -5.61 10.31 2.35
C VAL A 111 -5.23 9.20 1.37
N LEU A 112 -4.22 9.44 0.52
CA LEU A 112 -3.69 8.42 -0.39
C LEU A 112 -3.13 7.22 0.38
N ALA A 113 -2.27 7.44 1.38
CA ALA A 113 -1.67 6.36 2.16
C ALA A 113 -2.71 5.52 2.94
N VAL A 114 -3.74 6.16 3.50
CA VAL A 114 -4.83 5.46 4.22
C VAL A 114 -5.72 4.68 3.25
N GLY A 115 -6.13 5.31 2.14
CA GLY A 115 -6.97 4.65 1.13
C GLY A 115 -6.29 3.44 0.52
N ASP A 116 -5.00 3.56 0.25
CA ASP A 116 -4.12 2.51 -0.26
C ASP A 116 -4.00 1.33 0.72
N GLY A 117 -3.70 1.62 1.99
CA GLY A 117 -3.63 0.59 3.04
C GLY A 117 -4.94 -0.17 3.23
N ILE A 118 -6.08 0.52 3.21
CA ILE A 118 -7.41 -0.10 3.35
C ILE A 118 -7.73 -0.96 2.12
N GLY A 119 -7.49 -0.43 0.91
CA GLY A 119 -7.72 -1.14 -0.35
C GLY A 119 -6.93 -2.46 -0.42
N GLY A 120 -5.64 -2.41 -0.09
CA GLY A 120 -4.78 -3.59 -0.04
C GLY A 120 -5.28 -4.64 0.96
N LEU A 121 -5.80 -4.22 2.12
CA LEU A 121 -6.30 -5.12 3.16
C LEU A 121 -7.61 -5.81 2.76
N VAL A 122 -8.53 -5.08 2.10
CA VAL A 122 -9.77 -5.66 1.56
C VAL A 122 -9.45 -6.70 0.49
N VAL A 123 -8.53 -6.39 -0.42
CA VAL A 123 -8.17 -7.28 -1.53
C VAL A 123 -7.45 -8.54 -1.03
N THR A 124 -6.45 -8.39 -0.15
CA THR A 124 -5.72 -9.54 0.42
C THR A 124 -6.61 -10.38 1.34
N GLY A 125 -7.49 -9.76 2.13
CA GLY A 125 -8.48 -10.44 2.95
C GLY A 125 -9.48 -11.26 2.13
N ALA A 126 -9.96 -10.69 1.02
CA ALA A 126 -10.86 -11.39 0.10
C ALA A 126 -10.16 -12.59 -0.58
N ALA A 127 -8.88 -12.44 -0.96
CA ALA A 127 -8.08 -13.53 -1.50
C ALA A 127 -7.88 -14.66 -0.48
N ALA A 128 -7.58 -14.31 0.78
CA ALA A 128 -7.36 -15.30 1.84
C ALA A 128 -8.60 -16.15 2.14
N ARG A 129 -9.78 -15.53 2.25
CA ARG A 129 -11.06 -16.25 2.50
C ARG A 129 -11.33 -17.32 1.42
N ARG A 130 -11.02 -17.01 0.16
CA ARG A 130 -11.19 -17.98 -0.94
C ARG A 130 -10.21 -19.14 -0.90
N THR A 131 -9.00 -18.95 -0.38
CA THR A 131 -8.04 -20.06 -0.21
C THR A 131 -8.39 -20.99 0.96
N SER A 132 -9.22 -20.54 1.91
CA SER A 132 -9.73 -21.35 3.03
C SER A 132 -11.02 -22.12 2.69
N ASP A 133 -11.90 -21.56 1.86
CA ASP A 133 -13.19 -22.19 1.50
C ASP A 133 -13.07 -23.22 0.36
N GLY A 134 -11.96 -23.17 -0.38
CA GLY A 134 -11.59 -24.14 -1.42
C GLY A 134 -10.93 -25.38 -0.84
#